data_AF-A0A344U8U7-F1
#
_entry.id   AF-A0A344U8U7-F1
#
_cell.length_a   1.000
_cell.length_b   1.000
_cell.length_c   1.000
_cell.angle_alpha   90.00
_cell.angle_beta   90.00
_cell.angle_gamma   90.00
#
_symmetry.space_group_name_H-M   'P 1'
#
loop_
_entity.id
_entity.type
_entity.pdbx_description
1 polymer ?
#
loop_
_entity_poly.entity_id
_entity_poly.type
_entity_poly.pdbx_seq_one_letter_code
_entity_poly.pdbx_strand_id
1 'polypeptide(L)'
;MTADASFEVLPFTRACRHIWEDGDHVLIGVSPGNSYFGSDRIGSLARWASSRFAQVDFVYADLHVDRMFAAFGYSREHAARRASKEIKAVRRRVLKGVEESVRAHPGIRVSALSDFQSNSVYRLLHRRVLHFLETDGEFRKGCEEMAVHFVGPKLPEGESMTDAQLQACFDYLAAELPFFLDTPSILDVPSSVAAYHVRMPLTDLLFARGGGLRATRNQGCAVVRPEPADRAPAEGSADERRAA
;
A
#
# COMPACT_ATOMS: atom_id res chain seq x y z
N MET A 1 -23.31 16.14 5.59
CA MET A 1 -23.04 14.87 4.87
C MET A 1 -22.09 15.21 3.73
N THR A 2 -20.81 14.91 3.89
CA THR A 2 -19.87 14.96 2.75
C THR A 2 -20.26 13.82 1.82
N ALA A 3 -20.45 14.12 0.53
CA ALA A 3 -20.65 13.07 -0.47
C ALA A 3 -19.50 12.07 -0.35
N ASP A 4 -19.79 10.78 -0.30
CA ASP A 4 -18.74 9.77 -0.27
C ASP A 4 -17.93 9.89 -1.56
N ALA A 5 -16.62 10.08 -1.41
CA ALA A 5 -15.73 10.20 -2.56
C ALA A 5 -15.76 8.89 -3.36
N SER A 6 -15.92 9.00 -4.68
CA SER A 6 -15.73 7.87 -5.58
C SER A 6 -14.23 7.61 -5.77
N PHE A 7 -13.88 6.32 -5.90
CA PHE A 7 -12.51 5.89 -6.12
C PHE A 7 -12.43 5.06 -7.40
N GLU A 8 -11.48 5.41 -8.25
CA GLU A 8 -11.05 4.60 -9.37
C GLU A 8 -10.24 3.41 -8.83
N VAL A 9 -10.55 2.22 -9.33
CA VAL A 9 -9.85 0.98 -8.98
C VAL A 9 -9.28 0.35 -10.24
N LEU A 10 -7.98 0.07 -10.21
CA LEU A 10 -7.26 -0.60 -11.28
C LEU A 10 -6.61 -1.88 -10.71
N PRO A 11 -7.33 -3.02 -10.70
CA PRO A 11 -6.74 -4.30 -10.34
C PRO A 11 -5.62 -4.66 -11.32
N PHE A 12 -4.52 -5.19 -10.80
CA PHE A 12 -3.28 -5.35 -11.57
C PHE A 12 -3.39 -6.39 -12.71
N THR A 13 -4.03 -7.53 -12.43
CA THR A 13 -4.32 -8.57 -13.42
C THR A 13 -5.80 -8.94 -13.42
N ARG A 14 -6.23 -9.76 -14.38
CA ARG A 14 -7.57 -10.36 -14.36
C ARG A 14 -7.83 -11.20 -13.10
N ALA A 15 -6.81 -11.90 -12.59
CA ALA A 15 -6.94 -12.65 -11.33
C ALA A 15 -7.13 -11.71 -10.14
N CYS A 16 -6.38 -10.61 -10.08
CA CYS A 16 -6.58 -9.58 -9.06
C CYS A 16 -7.98 -8.94 -9.14
N ARG A 17 -8.55 -8.83 -10.34
CA ARG A 17 -9.93 -8.35 -10.53
C ARG A 17 -10.96 -9.32 -9.95
N HIS A 18 -10.82 -10.62 -10.16
CA HIS A 18 -11.74 -11.59 -9.55
C HIS A 18 -11.64 -11.55 -8.01
N ILE A 19 -10.44 -11.53 -7.44
CA ILE A 19 -10.24 -11.38 -5.99
C ILE A 19 -10.85 -10.07 -5.46
N TRP A 20 -10.74 -8.99 -6.24
CA TRP A 20 -11.38 -7.72 -5.91
C TRP A 20 -12.92 -7.84 -5.89
N GLU A 21 -13.50 -8.54 -6.86
CA GLU A 21 -14.94 -8.74 -6.99
C GLU A 21 -15.52 -9.69 -5.92
N ASP A 22 -14.72 -10.65 -5.42
CA ASP A 22 -15.10 -11.54 -4.31
C ASP A 22 -15.33 -10.74 -3.01
N GLY A 23 -14.56 -9.67 -2.79
CA GLY A 23 -14.82 -8.73 -1.68
C GLY A 23 -14.52 -9.29 -0.29
N ASP A 24 -13.67 -10.30 -0.15
CA ASP A 24 -13.35 -10.88 1.17
C ASP A 24 -12.61 -9.87 2.07
N HIS A 25 -11.49 -9.35 1.58
CA HIS A 25 -10.61 -8.48 2.35
C HIS A 25 -9.81 -7.50 1.49
N VAL A 26 -9.59 -6.31 2.03
CA VAL A 26 -8.64 -5.34 1.47
C VAL A 26 -7.67 -4.85 2.55
N LEU A 27 -6.39 -4.87 2.21
CA LEU A 27 -5.32 -4.25 2.99
C LEU A 27 -4.97 -2.89 2.39
N ILE A 28 -5.01 -1.84 3.20
CA ILE A 28 -4.62 -0.48 2.81
C ILE A 28 -3.34 -0.11 3.56
N GLY A 29 -2.22 -0.11 2.82
CA GLY A 29 -0.92 0.28 3.34
C GLY A 29 -0.80 1.81 3.47
N VAL A 30 -0.32 2.30 4.62
CA VAL A 30 -0.16 3.74 4.88
C VAL A 30 1.28 4.05 5.27
N SER A 31 2.00 4.73 4.39
CA SER A 31 3.40 5.11 4.59
C SER A 31 3.55 6.39 5.43
N PRO A 32 4.48 6.45 6.40
CA PRO A 32 4.85 7.69 7.11
C PRO A 32 5.33 8.80 6.18
N GLY A 33 5.12 10.07 6.56
CA GLY A 33 5.55 11.22 5.76
C GLY A 33 4.84 11.42 4.41
N ASN A 34 3.94 10.52 4.01
CA ASN A 34 3.16 10.66 2.79
C ASN A 34 1.95 11.57 3.01
N SER A 35 1.92 12.71 2.31
CA SER A 35 0.87 13.71 2.38
C SER A 35 -0.44 13.27 1.73
N TYR A 36 -0.41 12.27 0.84
CA TYR A 36 -1.60 11.68 0.21
C TYR A 36 -2.61 11.18 1.26
N PHE A 37 -2.12 10.56 2.34
CA PHE A 37 -2.93 9.96 3.39
C PHE A 37 -3.29 10.97 4.51
N GLY A 38 -4.06 12.00 4.18
CA GLY A 38 -4.73 12.84 5.19
C GLY A 38 -5.82 12.07 5.96
N SER A 39 -6.23 12.54 7.14
CA SER A 39 -7.34 11.92 7.91
C SER A 39 -8.61 11.80 7.08
N ASP A 40 -8.95 12.85 6.33
CA ASP A 40 -10.17 12.92 5.53
C ASP A 40 -10.14 11.93 4.36
N ARG A 41 -8.96 11.75 3.75
CA ARG A 41 -8.72 10.75 2.71
C ARG A 41 -8.88 9.35 3.28
N ILE A 42 -8.27 9.08 4.43
CA ILE A 42 -8.36 7.78 5.11
C ILE A 42 -9.81 7.48 5.47
N GLY A 43 -10.55 8.44 6.02
CA GLY A 43 -11.96 8.21 6.36
C GLY A 43 -12.82 7.96 5.13
N SER A 44 -12.59 8.70 4.04
CA SER A 44 -13.30 8.45 2.77
C SER A 44 -12.98 7.06 2.20
N LEU A 45 -11.69 6.65 2.24
CA LEU A 45 -11.27 5.29 1.86
C LEU A 45 -11.91 4.22 2.75
N ALA A 46 -11.96 4.45 4.06
CA ALA A 46 -12.50 3.51 5.03
C ALA A 46 -14.00 3.26 4.78
N ARG A 47 -14.80 4.32 4.60
CA ARG A 47 -16.23 4.20 4.26
C ARG A 47 -16.44 3.50 2.92
N TRP A 48 -15.71 3.94 1.90
CA TRP A 48 -15.78 3.35 0.57
C TRP A 48 -15.42 1.86 0.56
N ALA A 49 -14.32 1.47 1.23
CA ALA A 49 -13.87 0.09 1.30
C ALA A 49 -14.84 -0.79 2.09
N SER A 50 -15.39 -0.29 3.20
CA SER A 50 -16.33 -1.05 4.03
C SER A 50 -17.65 -1.37 3.33
N SER A 51 -18.01 -0.62 2.27
CA SER A 51 -19.17 -0.95 1.42
C SER A 51 -18.90 -2.06 0.41
N ARG A 52 -17.65 -2.52 0.28
CA ARG A 52 -17.18 -3.43 -0.77
C ARG A 52 -16.53 -4.69 -0.23
N PHE A 53 -15.91 -4.61 0.95
CA PHE A 53 -15.16 -5.70 1.54
C PHE A 53 -15.77 -6.12 2.88
N ALA A 54 -15.82 -7.43 3.13
CA ALA A 54 -16.25 -7.97 4.41
C ALA A 54 -15.31 -7.52 5.55
N GLN A 55 -14.02 -7.39 5.26
CA GLN A 55 -13.02 -6.92 6.21
C GLN A 55 -12.01 -5.93 5.56
N VAL A 56 -11.61 -4.92 6.32
CA VAL A 56 -10.69 -3.86 5.89
C VAL A 56 -9.58 -3.71 6.93
N ASP A 57 -8.32 -3.91 6.53
CA ASP A 57 -7.18 -3.70 7.42
C ASP A 57 -6.33 -2.52 6.93
N PHE A 58 -6.20 -1.50 7.77
CA PHE A 58 -5.21 -0.44 7.58
C PHE A 58 -3.92 -0.83 8.29
N VAL A 59 -2.82 -0.96 7.54
CA VAL A 59 -1.50 -1.22 8.10
C VAL A 59 -0.61 -0.03 7.85
N TYR A 60 -0.15 0.64 8.91
CA TYR A 60 0.81 1.73 8.78
C TYR A 60 2.23 1.22 9.04
N ALA A 61 3.17 1.65 8.20
CA ALA A 61 4.56 1.25 8.36
C ALA A 61 5.22 2.02 9.51
N ASP A 62 5.86 1.30 10.42
CA ASP A 62 6.60 1.86 11.56
C ASP A 62 7.98 1.23 11.75
N LEU A 63 8.37 0.33 10.85
CA LEU A 63 9.69 -0.30 10.81
C LEU A 63 10.63 0.46 9.87
N HIS A 64 11.93 0.48 10.22
CA HIS A 64 13.03 1.00 9.40
C HIS A 64 12.94 2.50 9.00
N VAL A 65 11.94 3.25 9.49
CA VAL A 65 11.74 4.68 9.17
C VAL A 65 12.93 5.54 9.61
N ASP A 66 13.52 5.22 10.77
CA ASP A 66 14.71 5.87 11.29
C ASP A 66 15.94 5.58 10.42
N ARG A 67 16.12 4.33 9.97
CA ARG A 67 17.21 3.94 9.07
C ARG A 67 17.10 4.66 7.73
N MET A 68 15.87 4.80 7.21
CA MET A 68 15.60 5.62 6.03
C MET A 68 16.02 7.08 6.27
N PHE A 69 15.62 7.73 7.36
CA PHE A 69 16.10 9.10 7.60
C PHE A 69 17.62 9.18 7.75
N ALA A 70 18.26 8.24 8.45
CA ALA A 70 19.70 8.25 8.63
C ALA A 70 20.45 8.10 7.30
N ALA A 71 19.99 7.20 6.42
CA ALA A 71 20.60 6.97 5.11
C ALA A 71 20.46 8.19 4.17
N PHE A 72 19.45 9.03 4.39
CA PHE A 72 19.21 10.25 3.62
C PHE A 72 19.68 11.52 4.37
N GLY A 73 20.75 11.42 5.15
CA GLY A 73 21.54 12.56 5.62
C GLY A 73 21.21 13.08 7.02
N TYR A 74 20.31 12.43 7.76
CA TYR A 74 20.04 12.81 9.16
C TYR A 74 21.06 12.15 10.09
N SER A 75 21.52 12.87 11.12
CA SER A 75 22.25 12.24 12.23
C SER A 75 21.36 11.19 12.89
N ARG A 76 21.94 10.11 13.46
CA ARG A 76 21.15 9.02 14.07
C ARG A 76 20.12 9.52 15.09
N GLU A 77 20.51 10.47 15.93
CA GLU A 77 19.62 11.05 16.93
C GLU A 77 18.46 11.83 16.29
N HIS A 78 18.75 12.64 15.27
CA HIS A 78 17.74 13.38 14.54
C HIS A 78 16.82 12.43 13.74
N ALA A 79 17.37 11.40 13.11
CA ALA A 79 16.64 10.38 12.39
C ALA A 79 15.65 9.65 13.30
N ALA A 80 16.07 9.22 14.49
CA ALA A 80 15.21 8.57 15.47
C ALA A 80 14.08 9.51 15.96
N ARG A 81 14.42 10.76 16.30
CA ARG A 81 13.44 11.77 16.71
C ARG A 81 12.41 12.03 15.61
N ARG A 82 12.85 12.16 14.36
CA ARG A 82 11.98 12.40 13.20
C ARG A 82 11.10 11.20 12.88
N ALA A 83 11.66 9.99 12.86
CA ALA A 83 10.91 8.76 12.67
C ALA A 83 9.80 8.61 13.71
N SER A 84 10.11 8.79 15.01
CA SER A 84 9.12 8.74 16.08
C SER A 84 7.97 9.74 15.86
N LYS A 85 8.29 10.96 15.41
CA LYS A 85 7.28 11.99 15.10
C LYS A 85 6.39 11.56 13.93
N GLU A 86 6.97 11.10 12.83
CA GLU A 86 6.24 10.68 11.63
C GLU A 86 5.36 9.46 11.89
N ILE A 87 5.87 8.46 12.62
CA ILE A 87 5.11 7.26 13.03
C ILE A 87 3.92 7.66 13.91
N LYS A 88 4.14 8.52 14.92
CA LYS A 88 3.03 9.04 15.75
C LYS A 88 2.04 9.86 14.93
N ALA A 89 2.49 10.58 13.92
CA ALA A 89 1.61 11.38 13.05
C ALA A 89 0.77 10.51 12.12
N VAL A 90 1.37 9.50 11.46
CA VAL A 90 0.61 8.58 10.58
C VAL A 90 -0.38 7.75 11.40
N ARG A 91 0.02 7.19 12.55
CA ARG A 91 -0.88 6.46 13.45
C ARG A 91 -2.11 7.31 13.82
N ARG A 92 -1.89 8.55 14.27
CA ARG A 92 -3.00 9.47 14.62
C ARG A 92 -3.91 9.77 13.44
N ARG A 93 -3.35 9.99 12.24
CA ARG A 93 -4.14 10.23 11.02
C ARG A 93 -5.00 9.02 10.66
N VAL A 94 -4.43 7.82 10.74
CA VAL A 94 -5.15 6.56 10.46
C VAL A 94 -6.28 6.35 11.46
N LEU A 95 -5.97 6.38 12.76
CA LEU A 95 -6.96 6.21 13.81
C LEU A 95 -8.07 7.26 13.71
N LYS A 96 -7.73 8.54 13.54
CA LYS A 96 -8.73 9.61 13.39
C LYS A 96 -9.63 9.38 12.17
N GLY A 97 -9.05 9.11 11.00
CA GLY A 97 -9.83 8.89 9.78
C GLY A 97 -10.74 7.66 9.88
N VAL A 98 -10.26 6.60 10.52
CA VAL A 98 -11.03 5.38 10.78
C VAL A 98 -12.12 5.65 11.81
N GLU A 99 -11.84 6.26 12.97
CA GLU A 99 -12.83 6.60 14.01
C GLU A 99 -13.99 7.46 13.48
N GLU A 100 -13.68 8.45 12.63
CA GLU A 100 -14.68 9.29 11.96
C GLU A 100 -15.58 8.49 10.99
N SER A 101 -15.14 7.29 10.60
CA SER A 101 -15.83 6.37 9.69
C SER A 101 -16.48 5.19 10.42
N VAL A 102 -15.99 4.83 11.61
CA VAL A 102 -16.31 3.61 12.38
C VAL A 102 -17.67 3.66 13.08
N ARG A 103 -18.43 4.75 12.98
CA ARG A 103 -19.87 4.67 13.27
C ARG A 103 -20.62 3.68 12.34
N ALA A 104 -19.97 3.10 11.32
CA ALA A 104 -20.62 2.33 10.26
C ALA A 104 -20.17 0.86 10.06
N HIS A 105 -19.06 0.33 10.61
CA HIS A 105 -18.66 -1.07 10.33
C HIS A 105 -17.69 -1.71 11.35
N PRO A 106 -17.99 -2.89 11.94
CA PRO A 106 -17.08 -3.59 12.86
C PRO A 106 -15.90 -4.29 12.16
N GLY A 107 -15.92 -4.41 10.83
CA GLY A 107 -14.89 -5.10 10.05
C GLY A 107 -13.61 -4.30 9.74
N ILE A 108 -13.45 -3.09 10.28
CA ILE A 108 -12.23 -2.29 10.06
C ILE A 108 -11.22 -2.51 11.20
N ARG A 109 -9.99 -2.86 10.85
CA ARG A 109 -8.87 -3.01 11.78
C ARG A 109 -7.73 -2.06 11.42
N VAL A 110 -6.98 -1.64 12.44
CA VAL A 110 -5.80 -0.78 12.29
C VAL A 110 -4.65 -1.42 13.05
N SER A 111 -3.53 -1.67 12.37
CA SER A 111 -2.34 -2.26 12.96
C SER A 111 -1.07 -1.53 12.53
N ALA A 112 -0.06 -1.53 13.39
CA ALA A 112 1.30 -1.21 13.01
C ALA A 112 1.90 -2.38 12.24
N LEU A 113 2.82 -2.13 11.31
CA LEU A 113 3.56 -3.20 10.65
C LEU A 113 4.37 -4.04 11.66
N SER A 114 4.90 -3.39 12.70
CA SER A 114 5.62 -4.06 13.79
C SER A 114 4.81 -5.07 14.58
N ASP A 115 3.47 -4.95 14.60
CA ASP A 115 2.58 -5.88 15.31
C ASP A 115 2.69 -7.32 14.75
N PHE A 116 3.13 -7.46 13.49
CA PHE A 116 3.25 -8.74 12.80
C PHE A 116 4.63 -9.41 12.96
N GLN A 117 5.59 -8.79 13.64
CA GLN A 117 6.95 -9.34 13.78
C GLN A 117 7.00 -10.69 14.52
N SER A 118 6.01 -10.98 15.36
CA SER A 118 5.88 -12.25 16.07
C SER A 118 5.09 -13.30 15.28
N ASN A 119 4.36 -12.91 14.23
CA ASN A 119 3.55 -13.81 13.41
C ASN A 119 4.47 -14.76 12.59
N SER A 120 4.24 -16.06 12.72
CA SER A 120 5.10 -17.09 12.11
C SER A 120 5.07 -17.06 10.58
N VAL A 121 3.92 -16.79 9.98
CA VAL A 121 3.73 -16.67 8.53
C VAL A 121 4.45 -15.43 8.00
N TYR A 122 4.25 -14.28 8.64
CA TYR A 122 4.96 -13.04 8.32
C TYR A 122 6.48 -13.26 8.38
N ARG A 123 7.00 -13.87 9.46
CA ARG A 123 8.43 -14.17 9.61
C ARG A 123 8.96 -15.08 8.53
N LEU A 124 8.19 -16.10 8.12
CA LEU A 124 8.57 -17.00 7.03
C LEU A 124 8.67 -16.24 5.71
N LEU A 125 7.66 -15.44 5.36
CA LEU A 125 7.63 -14.65 4.14
C LEU A 125 8.73 -13.60 4.12
N HIS A 126 8.96 -12.91 5.24
CA HIS A 126 10.05 -11.94 5.39
C HIS A 126 11.42 -12.59 5.12
N ARG A 127 11.69 -13.77 5.71
CA ARG A 127 12.93 -14.51 5.41
C ARG A 127 13.04 -14.91 3.94
N ARG A 128 11.92 -15.28 3.30
CA ARG A 128 11.92 -15.58 1.86
C ARG A 128 12.24 -14.34 1.04
N VAL A 129 11.67 -13.18 1.36
CA VAL A 129 12.00 -11.91 0.69
C VAL A 129 13.50 -11.62 0.80
N LEU A 130 14.07 -11.70 2.00
CA LEU A 130 15.51 -11.49 2.20
C LEU A 130 16.36 -12.49 1.38
N HIS A 131 15.99 -13.77 1.38
CA HIS A 131 16.68 -14.78 0.60
C HIS A 131 16.66 -14.47 -0.91
N PHE A 132 15.52 -14.03 -1.44
CA PHE A 132 15.40 -13.66 -2.86
C PHE A 132 16.13 -12.36 -3.19
N LEU A 133 16.20 -11.38 -2.27
CA LEU A 133 17.05 -10.18 -2.45
C LEU A 133 18.53 -10.53 -2.60
N GLU A 134 18.98 -11.61 -1.95
CA GLU A 134 20.37 -12.07 -1.98
C GLU A 134 20.67 -12.98 -3.18
N THR A 135 19.70 -13.79 -3.60
CA THR A 135 19.95 -14.92 -4.53
C THR A 135 19.33 -14.77 -5.91
N ASP A 136 18.39 -13.85 -6.09
CA ASP A 136 17.66 -13.65 -7.34
C ASP A 136 17.92 -12.23 -7.88
N GLY A 137 18.71 -12.14 -8.96
CA GLY A 137 19.07 -10.87 -9.57
C GLY A 137 17.91 -10.13 -10.21
N GLU A 138 16.88 -10.84 -10.71
CA GLU A 138 15.68 -10.21 -11.26
C GLU A 138 14.85 -9.59 -10.14
N PHE A 139 14.66 -10.34 -9.05
CA PHE A 139 13.98 -9.84 -7.86
C PHE A 139 14.68 -8.63 -7.26
N ARG A 140 16.00 -8.72 -7.08
CA ARG A 140 16.82 -7.61 -6.57
C ARG A 140 16.66 -6.37 -7.44
N LYS A 141 16.79 -6.50 -8.77
CA LYS A 141 16.62 -5.39 -9.70
C LYS A 141 15.23 -4.75 -9.58
N GLY A 142 14.17 -5.55 -9.46
CA GLY A 142 12.82 -5.02 -9.22
C GLY A 142 12.72 -4.23 -7.90
N CYS A 143 13.41 -4.66 -6.85
CA CYS A 143 13.50 -3.89 -5.60
C CYS A 143 14.32 -2.61 -5.73
N GLU A 144 15.38 -2.61 -6.56
CA GLU A 144 16.16 -1.40 -6.89
C GLU A 144 15.29 -0.37 -7.62
N GLU A 145 14.53 -0.81 -8.63
CA GLU A 145 13.57 0.03 -9.37
C GLU A 145 12.50 0.60 -8.44
N MET A 146 12.00 -0.21 -7.50
CA MET A 146 11.06 0.23 -6.46
C MET A 146 11.68 1.31 -5.56
N ALA A 147 12.93 1.11 -5.12
CA ALA A 147 13.63 2.07 -4.28
C ALA A 147 13.76 3.42 -5.01
N VAL A 148 14.26 3.41 -6.24
CA VAL A 148 14.40 4.60 -7.09
C VAL A 148 13.04 5.28 -7.33
N HIS A 149 11.97 4.53 -7.53
CA HIS A 149 10.63 5.10 -7.73
C HIS A 149 10.17 5.98 -6.55
N PHE A 150 10.43 5.56 -5.30
CA PHE A 150 9.96 6.27 -4.12
C PHE A 150 10.94 7.31 -3.55
N VAL A 151 12.24 7.12 -3.77
CA VAL A 151 13.28 8.01 -3.20
C VAL A 151 14.05 8.79 -4.23
N GLY A 152 14.04 8.39 -5.51
CA GLY A 152 14.71 9.08 -6.61
C GLY A 152 14.37 10.57 -6.69
N PRO A 153 13.09 10.98 -6.57
CA PRO A 153 12.72 12.40 -6.55
C PRO A 153 13.29 13.21 -5.36
N LYS A 154 13.87 12.54 -4.35
CA LYS A 154 14.50 13.16 -3.17
C LYS A 154 16.03 13.21 -3.28
N LEU A 155 16.61 12.56 -4.29
CA LEU A 155 18.05 12.59 -4.54
C LEU A 155 18.43 13.91 -5.22
N PRO A 156 19.65 14.43 -4.99
CA PRO A 156 20.19 15.52 -5.79
C PRO A 156 20.22 15.16 -7.28
N GLU A 157 20.06 16.17 -8.13
CA GLU A 157 20.08 15.97 -9.58
C GLU A 157 21.41 15.37 -10.04
N GLY A 158 21.35 14.28 -10.81
CA GLY A 158 22.52 13.58 -11.32
C GLY A 158 23.19 12.59 -10.36
N GLU A 159 22.70 12.46 -9.12
CA GLU A 159 23.24 11.50 -8.15
C GLU A 159 22.50 10.15 -8.17
N SER A 160 23.27 9.06 -8.06
CA SER A 160 22.75 7.72 -7.82
C SER A 160 22.66 7.41 -6.32
N MET A 161 21.80 6.47 -5.95
CA MET A 161 21.73 5.99 -4.57
C MET A 161 23.06 5.35 -4.14
N THR A 162 23.48 5.63 -2.91
CA THR A 162 24.59 4.90 -2.27
C THR A 162 24.14 3.50 -1.80
N ASP A 163 25.07 2.58 -1.60
CA ASP A 163 24.78 1.23 -1.08
C ASP A 163 24.03 1.27 0.26
N ALA A 164 24.38 2.23 1.14
CA ALA A 164 23.72 2.40 2.43
C ALA A 164 22.25 2.86 2.28
N GLN A 165 21.97 3.76 1.32
CA GLN A 165 20.61 4.19 0.99
C GLN A 165 19.80 3.05 0.38
N LEU A 166 20.42 2.28 -0.51
CA LEU A 166 19.77 1.13 -1.13
C LEU A 166 19.45 0.06 -0.09
N GLN A 167 20.39 -0.26 0.80
CA GLN A 167 20.14 -1.22 1.88
C GLN A 167 19.03 -0.75 2.83
N ALA A 168 18.97 0.54 3.18
CA ALA A 168 17.87 1.06 3.98
C ALA A 168 16.51 0.92 3.27
N CYS A 169 16.48 1.13 1.95
CA CYS A 169 15.28 0.91 1.15
C CYS A 169 14.90 -0.58 1.10
N PHE A 170 15.87 -1.48 0.95
CA PHE A 170 15.63 -2.92 0.97
C PHE A 170 15.11 -3.40 2.32
N ASP A 171 15.67 -2.94 3.44
CA ASP A 171 15.15 -3.26 4.77
C ASP A 171 13.68 -2.83 4.90
N TYR A 172 13.35 -1.62 4.44
CA TYR A 172 11.98 -1.10 4.47
C TYR A 172 11.03 -1.91 3.57
N LEU A 173 11.42 -2.16 2.32
CA LEU A 173 10.64 -2.96 1.37
C LEU A 173 10.46 -4.39 1.85
N ALA A 174 11.50 -5.02 2.39
CA ALA A 174 11.46 -6.39 2.89
C ALA A 174 10.44 -6.56 4.02
N ALA A 175 10.24 -5.52 4.84
CA ALA A 175 9.21 -5.51 5.87
C ALA A 175 7.78 -5.43 5.30
N GLU A 176 7.56 -4.71 4.21
CA GLU A 176 6.20 -4.55 3.63
C GLU A 176 5.82 -5.69 2.67
N LEU A 177 6.79 -6.27 1.95
CA LEU A 177 6.56 -7.26 0.90
C LEU A 177 5.80 -8.53 1.31
N PRO A 178 5.86 -9.06 2.55
CA PRO A 178 5.01 -10.15 2.98
C PRO A 178 3.52 -9.93 2.71
N PHE A 179 3.02 -8.70 2.84
CA PHE A 179 1.62 -8.36 2.57
C PHE A 179 1.28 -8.26 1.08
N PHE A 180 2.28 -8.07 0.22
CA PHE A 180 2.10 -8.18 -1.23
C PHE A 180 2.20 -9.62 -1.73
N LEU A 181 2.70 -10.53 -0.89
CA LEU A 181 2.86 -11.94 -1.22
C LEU A 181 1.69 -12.78 -0.74
N ASP A 182 1.30 -12.67 0.53
CA ASP A 182 0.33 -13.57 1.14
C ASP A 182 -0.34 -12.98 2.38
N THR A 183 -0.97 -11.82 2.23
CA THR A 183 -1.90 -11.29 3.25
C THR A 183 -2.94 -12.32 3.71
N PRO A 184 -3.54 -13.14 2.82
CA PRO A 184 -4.50 -14.18 3.22
C PRO A 184 -3.99 -15.05 4.38
N SER A 185 -2.78 -15.58 4.26
CA SER A 185 -2.19 -16.42 5.31
C SER A 185 -1.71 -15.64 6.54
N ILE A 186 -1.30 -14.37 6.38
CA ILE A 186 -0.86 -13.54 7.53
C ILE A 186 -2.04 -13.18 8.42
N LEU A 187 -3.18 -12.82 7.82
CA LEU A 187 -4.37 -12.30 8.51
C LEU A 187 -5.51 -13.30 8.67
N ASP A 188 -5.32 -14.54 8.20
CA ASP A 188 -6.31 -15.62 8.22
C ASP A 188 -7.63 -15.22 7.53
N VAL A 189 -7.50 -14.75 6.28
CA VAL A 189 -8.65 -14.36 5.42
C VAL A 189 -8.66 -15.18 4.12
N PRO A 190 -9.83 -15.43 3.50
CA PRO A 190 -9.90 -16.32 2.33
C PRO A 190 -9.10 -15.81 1.12
N SER A 191 -9.22 -14.52 0.83
CA SER A 191 -8.48 -13.81 -0.20
C SER A 191 -8.26 -12.36 0.23
N SER A 192 -7.31 -11.65 -0.39
CA SER A 192 -7.03 -10.26 -0.03
C SER A 192 -6.46 -9.47 -1.19
N VAL A 193 -6.88 -8.22 -1.31
CA VAL A 193 -6.22 -7.24 -2.19
C VAL A 193 -5.36 -6.28 -1.40
N ALA A 194 -4.08 -6.14 -1.76
CA ALA A 194 -3.25 -5.02 -1.32
C ALA A 194 -3.56 -3.78 -2.18
N ALA A 195 -4.09 -2.73 -1.55
CA ALA A 195 -4.51 -1.50 -2.21
C ALA A 195 -3.56 -0.34 -1.91
N TYR A 196 -3.13 0.36 -2.95
CA TYR A 196 -2.29 1.56 -2.83
C TYR A 196 -2.62 2.59 -3.93
N HIS A 197 -2.21 3.84 -3.74
CA HIS A 197 -2.62 4.95 -4.64
C HIS A 197 -1.80 5.09 -5.92
N VAL A 198 -0.69 4.37 -6.02
CA VAL A 198 0.19 4.34 -7.19
C VAL A 198 0.56 2.91 -7.55
N ARG A 199 0.83 2.66 -8.83
CA ARG A 199 1.36 1.38 -9.30
C ARG A 199 2.78 1.23 -8.79
N MET A 200 3.07 0.09 -8.19
CA MET A 200 4.41 -0.23 -7.70
C MET A 200 5.17 -1.06 -8.73
N PRO A 201 6.41 -0.69 -9.13
CA PRO A 201 7.20 -1.43 -10.14
C PRO A 201 7.29 -2.94 -9.93
N LEU A 202 7.46 -3.41 -8.69
CA LEU A 202 7.61 -4.84 -8.39
C LEU A 202 6.33 -5.67 -8.64
N THR A 203 5.17 -5.05 -8.85
CA THR A 203 3.91 -5.78 -9.11
C THR A 203 4.00 -6.67 -10.35
N ASP A 204 4.69 -6.23 -11.41
CA ASP A 204 4.90 -7.06 -12.60
C ASP A 204 5.61 -8.37 -12.26
N LEU A 205 6.63 -8.32 -11.39
CA LEU A 205 7.38 -9.48 -10.96
C LEU A 205 6.56 -10.39 -10.03
N LEU A 206 5.89 -9.83 -9.02
CA LEU A 206 5.16 -10.61 -8.02
C LEU A 206 3.98 -11.38 -8.61
N PHE A 207 3.36 -10.86 -9.67
CA PHE A 207 2.19 -11.45 -10.31
C PHE A 207 2.50 -12.08 -11.68
N ALA A 208 3.78 -12.16 -12.07
CA ALA A 208 4.20 -12.87 -13.26
C ALA A 208 3.98 -14.38 -13.14
N ARG A 209 3.84 -15.05 -14.29
CA ARG A 209 3.90 -16.52 -14.36
C ARG A 209 5.35 -17.00 -14.23
N GLY A 210 5.55 -18.23 -13.77
CA GLY A 210 6.86 -18.88 -13.70
C GLY A 210 7.36 -19.09 -12.27
N GLY A 211 8.64 -19.43 -12.15
CA GLY A 211 9.32 -19.63 -10.86
C GLY A 211 9.68 -18.31 -10.17
N GLY A 212 10.25 -18.41 -8.98
CA GLY A 212 10.70 -17.26 -8.20
C GLY A 212 9.76 -16.88 -7.05
N LEU A 213 9.99 -15.72 -6.44
CA LEU A 213 9.09 -15.19 -5.41
C LEU A 213 7.85 -14.58 -6.05
N ARG A 214 6.69 -15.17 -5.77
CA ARG A 214 5.39 -14.79 -6.36
C ARG A 214 4.34 -14.65 -5.27
N ALA A 215 3.36 -13.78 -5.53
CA ALA A 215 2.17 -13.68 -4.72
C ALA A 215 1.36 -14.98 -4.79
N THR A 216 0.67 -15.33 -3.70
CA THR A 216 -0.21 -16.49 -3.67
C THR A 216 -1.43 -16.27 -4.57
N ARG A 217 -2.07 -17.36 -4.99
CA ARG A 217 -3.23 -17.30 -5.88
C ARG A 217 -4.43 -16.53 -5.32
N ASN A 218 -4.49 -16.36 -4.00
CA ASN A 218 -5.55 -15.65 -3.28
C ASN A 218 -5.13 -14.22 -2.89
N GLN A 219 -3.92 -13.80 -3.25
CA GLN A 219 -3.44 -12.44 -3.08
C GLN A 219 -3.66 -11.65 -4.38
N GLY A 220 -4.21 -10.44 -4.26
CA GLY A 220 -4.38 -9.47 -5.34
C GLY A 220 -3.64 -8.16 -5.05
N CYS A 221 -3.49 -7.33 -6.08
CA CYS A 221 -3.03 -5.96 -5.94
C CYS A 221 -3.90 -5.03 -6.79
N ALA A 222 -4.20 -3.84 -6.28
CA ALA A 222 -4.94 -2.83 -7.02
C ALA A 222 -4.42 -1.42 -6.73
N VAL A 223 -4.42 -0.58 -7.77
CA VAL A 223 -4.30 0.86 -7.58
C VAL A 223 -5.67 1.41 -7.21
N VAL A 224 -5.76 2.13 -6.09
CA VAL A 224 -6.99 2.77 -5.58
C VAL A 224 -6.72 4.24 -5.33
N ARG A 225 -7.39 5.10 -6.09
CA ARG A 225 -7.23 6.56 -5.99
C ARG A 225 -8.56 7.27 -6.23
N PRO A 226 -8.75 8.49 -5.70
CA PRO A 226 -9.96 9.26 -5.96
C PRO A 226 -10.19 9.41 -7.45
N GLU A 227 -11.44 9.35 -7.88
CA GLU A 227 -11.78 9.71 -9.25
C GLU A 227 -11.45 11.19 -9.49
N PRO A 228 -10.99 11.56 -10.69
CA PRO A 228 -10.88 12.97 -11.07
C PRO A 228 -12.27 13.62 -10.99
N ALA A 229 -12.35 14.83 -10.43
CA ALA A 229 -13.61 15.53 -10.20
C ALA A 229 -14.43 15.85 -11.48
N ASP A 230 -13.87 15.63 -12.68
CA ASP A 230 -14.47 15.97 -13.97
C ASP A 230 -15.28 14.84 -14.65
N ARG A 231 -15.53 13.71 -13.98
CA ARG A 231 -16.52 12.73 -14.47
C ARG A 231 -17.91 13.03 -13.91
N ALA A 232 -18.46 14.19 -14.28
CA ALA A 232 -19.92 14.33 -14.31
C ALA A 232 -20.46 13.34 -15.36
N PRO A 233 -21.57 12.64 -15.10
CA PRO A 233 -22.17 11.78 -16.11
C PRO A 233 -22.52 12.64 -17.33
N ALA A 234 -22.12 12.20 -18.52
CA ALA A 234 -22.63 12.76 -19.75
C ALA A 234 -24.16 12.59 -19.72
N GLU A 235 -24.86 13.69 -19.42
CA GLU A 235 -26.31 13.74 -19.53
C GLU A 235 -26.70 13.34 -20.95
N GLY A 236 -27.67 12.44 -20.99
CA GLY A 236 -28.03 11.69 -22.17
C GLY A 236 -28.47 12.57 -23.32
N SER A 237 -28.09 12.12 -24.52
CA SER A 237 -28.90 12.13 -25.72
C SER A 237 -30.41 12.29 -25.42
N ALA A 238 -30.92 13.50 -25.60
CA ALA A 238 -32.32 13.78 -25.86
C ALA A 238 -32.41 14.70 -27.08
N ASP A 239 -32.05 14.16 -28.23
CA ASP A 239 -32.48 14.72 -29.52
C ASP A 239 -33.83 14.08 -29.86
N GLU A 240 -34.89 14.63 -29.26
CA GLU A 240 -36.27 14.41 -29.67
C GLU A 240 -36.90 15.73 -30.13
N ARG A 241 -36.89 15.90 -31.46
CA ARG A 241 -37.98 16.42 -32.31
C ARG A 241 -38.99 17.38 -31.63
N ARG A 242 -38.98 18.64 -32.07
CA ARG A 242 -40.17 19.49 -32.33
C ARG A 242 -39.70 20.71 -33.14
N ALA A 243 -39.93 20.71 -34.46
CA ALA A 243 -41.09 21.34 -35.09
C ALA A 243 -40.96 22.87 -35.21
N ALA A 244 -40.45 23.31 -36.36
CA ALA A 244 -40.96 24.42 -37.16
C ALA A 244 -40.52 24.21 -38.61
#